data_AF-A0A317ZH67-F1
#
_entry.id   AF-A0A317ZH67-F1
#
_cell.length_a   1.000
_cell.length_b   1.000
_cell.length_c   1.000
_cell.angle_alpha   90.00
_cell.angle_beta   90.00
_cell.angle_gamma   90.00
#
_symmetry.space_group_name_H-M   'P 1'
#
loop_
_entity.id
_entity.type
_entity.pdbx_description
1 polymer ?
#
loop_
_entity_poly.entity_id
_entity_poly.type
_entity_poly.pdbx_seq_one_letter_code
_entity_poly.pdbx_strand_id
1 'polypeptide(L)' 'RSNSHVLRHSYATHLLENGSNIRTVQELLGHTCVETTMIYLHVMEDEKDQTPSPLDAL' A
#
# COMPACT_ATOMS: atom_id res chain seq x y z
N ARG A 1 -8.17 11.75 -21.08
CA ARG A 1 -8.25 10.27 -21.16
C ARG A 1 -7.68 9.73 -19.85
N SER A 2 -8.52 9.50 -18.85
CA SER A 2 -8.09 8.89 -17.59
C SER A 2 -7.71 7.44 -17.90
N ASN A 3 -6.43 7.11 -17.75
CA ASN A 3 -5.95 5.76 -17.98
C ASN A 3 -6.47 4.88 -16.83
N SER A 4 -7.11 3.75 -17.13
CA SER A 4 -7.58 2.79 -16.12
C SER A 4 -6.50 2.38 -15.13
N HIS A 5 -5.22 2.44 -15.54
CA HIS A 5 -4.07 2.24 -14.65
C HIS A 5 -3.94 3.31 -13.56
N VAL A 6 -4.19 4.59 -13.88
CA VAL A 6 -4.09 5.69 -12.91
C VAL A 6 -5.19 5.58 -11.86
N LEU A 7 -6.43 5.28 -12.29
CA LEU A 7 -7.54 5.08 -11.35
C LEU A 7 -7.32 3.87 -10.43
N ARG A 8 -6.82 2.76 -10.99
CA ARG A 8 -6.47 1.57 -10.20
C ARG A 8 -5.37 1.90 -9.18
N HIS A 9 -4.38 2.69 -9.59
CA HIS A 9 -3.29 3.11 -8.73
C HIS A 9 -3.80 4.01 -7.59
N SER A 10 -4.55 5.06 -7.90
CA SER A 10 -5.14 5.94 -6.88
C SER A 10 -6.04 5.18 -5.89
N TYR A 11 -6.82 4.21 -6.37
CA TYR A 11 -7.66 3.38 -5.51
C TYR A 11 -6.83 2.51 -4.55
N ALA A 12 -5.81 1.80 -5.06
CA ALA A 12 -4.95 0.94 -4.25
C ALA A 12 -4.15 1.75 -3.22
N THR A 13 -3.57 2.89 -3.63
CA THR A 13 -2.82 3.78 -2.75
C THR A 13 -3.70 4.32 -1.62
N HIS A 14 -4.90 4.81 -1.92
CA HIS A 14 -5.79 5.32 -0.87
C HIS A 14 -6.23 4.25 0.12
N LEU A 15 -6.46 3.01 -0.31
CA LEU A 15 -6.79 1.93 0.62
C LEU A 15 -5.63 1.67 1.60
N LEU A 16 -4.40 1.65 1.07
CA LEU A 16 -3.20 1.46 1.87
C LEU A 16 -2.96 2.61 2.85
N GLU A 17 -3.10 3.86 2.41
CA GLU A 17 -3.01 5.06 3.27
C GLU A 17 -4.05 5.06 4.40
N ASN A 18 -5.24 4.51 4.17
CA ASN A 18 -6.26 4.35 5.21
C ASN A 18 -6.01 3.15 6.14
N GLY A 19 -4.84 2.51 6.06
CA GLY A 19 -4.46 1.37 6.91
C GLY A 19 -5.05 0.04 6.47
N SER A 20 -5.56 -0.08 5.24
CA SER A 20 -6.05 -1.36 4.73
C SER A 20 -4.89 -2.33 4.52
N ASN A 21 -5.13 -3.61 4.81
CA ASN A 21 -4.11 -4.63 4.60
C ASN A 21 -3.87 -4.87 3.10
N ILE A 22 -2.61 -5.10 2.71
CA ILE A 22 -2.21 -5.44 1.33
C ILE A 22 -2.99 -6.64 0.76
N ARG A 23 -3.40 -7.60 1.61
CA ARG A 23 -4.23 -8.75 1.22
C ARG A 23 -5.65 -8.33 0.84
N THR A 24 -6.25 -7.41 1.59
CA THR A 24 -7.56 -6.84 1.26
C THR A 24 -7.51 -6.10 -0.06
N VAL A 25 -6.46 -5.30 -0.30
CA VAL A 25 -6.26 -4.60 -1.57
C VAL A 25 -6.07 -5.59 -2.72
N GLN A 26 -5.33 -6.68 -2.51
CA GLN A 26 -5.15 -7.75 -3.48
C GLN A 26 -6.50 -8.36 -3.91
N GLU A 27 -7.35 -8.71 -2.95
CA GLU A 27 -8.67 -9.29 -3.19
C GLU A 27 -9.59 -8.32 -3.95
N LEU A 28 -9.62 -7.05 -3.54
CA LEU A 28 -10.44 -6.01 -4.17
C LEU A 28 -10.02 -5.72 -5.62
N LEU A 29 -8.73 -5.85 -5.92
CA LEU A 29 -8.20 -5.68 -7.28
C LEU A 29 -8.26 -6.97 -8.12
N GLY A 30 -8.61 -8.11 -7.52
CA GLY A 30 -8.64 -9.41 -8.19
C GLY A 30 -7.25 -9.91 -8.59
N HIS A 31 -6.20 -9.53 -7.86
CA HIS A 31 -4.84 -9.96 -8.16
C HIS A 31 -4.60 -11.38 -7.65
N THR A 32 -4.14 -12.27 -8.54
CA THR A 32 -3.85 -13.67 -8.20
C THR A 32 -2.63 -13.81 -7.29
N CYS A 33 -1.68 -12.88 -7.39
CA CYS A 33 -0.45 -12.84 -6.60
C CYS A 33 -0.36 -11.54 -5.81
N VAL A 34 0.15 -11.61 -4.58
CA VAL A 34 0.36 -10.40 -3.76
C VAL A 34 1.49 -9.53 -4.31
N GLU A 35 2.47 -10.13 -5.01
CA GLU A 35 3.60 -9.43 -5.63
C GLU A 35 3.15 -8.31 -6.59
N THR A 36 2.09 -8.54 -7.36
CA THR A 36 1.56 -7.51 -8.27
C THR A 36 0.86 -6.37 -7.53
N THR A 37 0.48 -6.59 -6.27
CA THR A 37 -0.11 -5.56 -5.40
C THR A 37 0.97 -4.82 -4.59
N MET A 38 2.12 -5.45 -4.33
CA MET A 38 3.22 -4.85 -3.57
C MET A 38 3.80 -3.59 -4.24
N ILE A 39 3.59 -3.41 -5.54
CA ILE A 39 3.97 -2.18 -6.26
C ILE A 39 3.35 -0.91 -5.64
N TYR A 40 2.24 -1.04 -4.91
CA TYR A 40 1.57 0.08 -4.25
C TYR A 40 2.14 0.36 -2.85
N LEU A 41 2.93 -0.55 -2.25
CA LEU A 41 3.55 -0.35 -0.94
C LEU A 41 4.68 0.68 -0.96
N HIS A 42 5.29 0.92 -2.12
CA HIS A 42 6.35 1.92 -2.26
C HIS A 42 5.90 3.32 -1.77
N VAL A 43 4.60 3.62 -1.88
CA VAL A 43 4.04 4.89 -1.42
C VAL A 43 3.99 4.99 0.12
N MET A 44 3.90 3.85 0.82
CA MET A 44 3.89 3.81 2.29
C MET A 44 5.29 3.80 2.92
N GLU A 45 6.35 3.58 2.14
CA GLU A 45 7.71 3.48 2.70
C GLU A 45 8.23 4.83 3.25
N ASP A 46 7.67 5.95 2.79
CA ASP A 46 7.99 7.29 3.32
C ASP A 46 7.52 7.47 4.78
N GLU A 47 6.51 6.70 5.24
CA GLU A 47 5.99 6.79 6.61
C GLU A 47 6.72 5.92 7.64
N LYS A 48 7.63 5.03 7.20
CA LYS A 48 8.36 4.10 8.11
C LYS A 48 9.32 4.80 9.08
N ASP A 49 9.63 6.07 8.86
CA ASP A 49 10.53 6.82 9.73
C ASP A 49 9.91 7.13 11.12
N GLN A 50 8.60 6.90 11.30
CA GLN A 50 7.91 7.18 12.56
C GLN A 50 7.84 6.00 13.54
N THR A 51 8.33 4.81 13.18
CA THR A 51 8.37 3.70 14.15
C THR A 51 9.45 3.95 15.20
N PRO A 52 9.10 4.21 16.48
CA PRO A 52 10.09 4.47 17.51
C PRO A 52 10.98 3.26 17.69
N SER A 53 12.30 3.50 17.71
CA SER A 53 13.27 2.43 17.92
C SER A 53 13.06 1.79 19.29
N PRO A 54 13.08 0.46 19.40
CA PRO A 54 13.03 -0.21 20.71
C PRO A 54 14.24 0.14 21.59
N LEU A 55 15.31 0.71 21.02
CA LEU A 55 16.48 1.19 21.75
C LEU A 55 16.29 2.58 22.36
N ASP A 56 15.34 3.40 21.88
CA ASP A 56 15.00 4.70 22.46
C ASP A 56 14.25 4.59 23.80
N ALA A 57 13.80 3.37 24.17
CA ALA A 57 13.08 3.08 25.41
C ALA A 57 13.94 2.43 26.51
N LEU A 58 15.27 2.35 26.32
CA LEU A 58 16.25 1.84 27.29
C LEU A 58 16.93 2.98 28.04
#